data_AF-A0A8A4ZEJ0-F1
#
_entry.id   AF-A0A8A4ZEJ0-F1
#
_cell.length_a   1.000
_cell.length_b   1.000
_cell.length_c   1.000
_cell.angle_alpha   90.00
_cell.angle_beta   90.00
_cell.angle_gamma   90.00
#
_symmetry.space_group_name_H-M   'P 1'
#
loop_
_entity.id
_entity.type
_entity.pdbx_description
1 polymer ?
#
loop_
_entity_poly.entity_id
_entity_poly.type
_entity_poly.pdbx_seq_one_letter_code
_entity_poly.pdbx_strand_id
1 'polypeptide(L)'
;MSRRTKPPRTPDALRRRRRRRLLLATAPLWGTALVFGLRLITAPATVSAAGAEYDAGEYRLAAPHYARLHGFPPVERWKAYFDSGTAYYLSEQNWSALDDLERALELAPDDALCMVQTNLALANEAAGDDVVASADRRVLEAAEVRVALAARDAGEPYDDEVLDPYGDGTERDPDELEDWARSDFDFAADLYSDATDLRALPGCESQSSAASSASDAAQGRLDEKEQEAAAAAVDPDDQPEPEPAPTGTPEELEAARQADLAERNAEAANGREQELQEEADEDGDGEGGGGSSQNW
;
A
#
# COMPACT_ATOMS: atom_id res chain seq x y z
N MET A 1 8.37 -25.61 -76.58
CA MET A 1 8.33 -24.45 -75.66
C MET A 1 7.23 -23.49 -76.08
N SER A 2 6.03 -23.56 -75.49
CA SER A 2 4.94 -22.62 -75.80
C SER A 2 5.00 -21.44 -74.83
N ARG A 3 5.40 -20.25 -75.31
CA ARG A 3 5.37 -19.01 -74.53
C ARG A 3 3.90 -18.57 -74.41
N ARG A 4 3.30 -18.73 -73.23
CA ARG A 4 2.03 -18.07 -72.88
C ARG A 4 2.23 -16.56 -72.93
N THR A 5 1.80 -15.93 -74.02
CA THR A 5 1.65 -14.48 -74.11
C THR A 5 0.50 -14.05 -73.20
N LYS A 6 0.81 -13.28 -72.15
CA LYS A 6 -0.23 -12.67 -71.29
C LYS A 6 -1.07 -11.73 -72.15
N PRO A 7 -2.41 -11.81 -72.11
CA PRO A 7 -3.27 -10.93 -72.90
C PRO A 7 -3.03 -9.46 -72.51
N PRO A 8 -3.18 -8.52 -73.46
CA PRO A 8 -3.01 -7.09 -73.20
C PRO A 8 -4.02 -6.65 -72.12
N ARG A 9 -3.51 -5.99 -71.08
CA ARG A 9 -4.36 -5.51 -69.97
C ARG A 9 -5.24 -4.38 -70.51
N THR A 10 -6.55 -4.57 -70.47
CA THR A 10 -7.50 -3.51 -70.81
C THR A 10 -7.34 -2.33 -69.84
N PRO A 11 -7.56 -1.08 -70.28
CA PRO A 11 -7.48 0.10 -69.41
C PRO A 11 -8.38 -0.01 -68.17
N ASP A 12 -9.50 -0.72 -68.26
CA ASP A 12 -10.41 -0.98 -67.13
C ASP A 12 -9.80 -1.91 -66.07
N ALA A 13 -9.02 -2.91 -66.47
CA ALA A 13 -8.32 -3.79 -65.55
C ALA A 13 -7.25 -3.04 -64.75
N LEU A 14 -6.58 -2.06 -65.37
CA LEU A 14 -5.59 -1.21 -64.70
C LEU A 14 -6.26 -0.23 -63.72
N ARG A 15 -7.40 0.38 -64.08
CA ARG A 15 -8.19 1.25 -63.18
C ARG A 15 -8.68 0.49 -61.95
N ARG A 16 -9.22 -0.72 -62.13
CA ARG A 16 -9.66 -1.59 -61.02
C ARG A 16 -8.52 -1.96 -60.09
N ARG A 17 -7.34 -2.28 -60.63
CA ARG A 17 -6.14 -2.59 -59.83
C ARG A 17 -5.63 -1.39 -59.03
N ARG A 18 -5.65 -0.18 -59.62
CA ARG A 18 -5.29 1.06 -58.91
C ARG A 18 -6.28 1.36 -57.78
N ARG A 19 -7.59 1.25 -58.03
CA ARG A 19 -8.64 1.42 -57.01
C ARG A 19 -8.49 0.42 -55.87
N ARG A 20 -8.26 -0.87 -56.16
CA ARG A 20 -8.04 -1.89 -55.12
C ARG A 20 -6.79 -1.64 -54.29
N ARG A 21 -5.69 -1.17 -54.91
CA ARG A 21 -4.46 -0.78 -54.19
C ARG A 21 -4.69 0.43 -53.29
N LEU A 22 -5.43 1.43 -53.76
CA LEU A 22 -5.78 2.60 -52.94
C LEU A 22 -6.64 2.20 -51.75
N LEU A 23 -7.68 1.38 -51.97
CA LEU A 23 -8.54 0.88 -50.89
C LEU A 23 -7.76 0.06 -49.86
N LEU A 24 -6.86 -0.82 -50.29
CA LEU A 24 -6.01 -1.59 -49.38
C LEU A 24 -4.99 -0.71 -48.65
N ALA A 25 -4.48 0.34 -49.30
CA ALA A 25 -3.55 1.28 -48.69
C ALA A 25 -4.26 2.16 -47.63
N THR A 26 -5.53 2.52 -47.83
CA THR A 26 -6.31 3.32 -46.86
C THR A 26 -7.10 2.49 -45.86
N ALA A 27 -7.24 1.18 -46.08
CA ALA A 27 -7.92 0.26 -45.16
C ALA A 27 -7.44 0.36 -43.70
N PRO A 28 -6.13 0.42 -43.38
CA PRO A 28 -5.70 0.56 -41.99
C PRO A 28 -6.18 1.86 -41.34
N LEU A 29 -6.17 2.98 -42.09
CA LEU A 29 -6.65 4.28 -41.57
C LEU A 29 -8.15 4.25 -41.23
N TRP A 30 -8.96 3.65 -42.10
CA TRP A 30 -10.39 3.46 -41.82
C TRP A 30 -10.62 2.48 -40.67
N GLY A 31 -9.80 1.43 -40.57
CA GLY A 31 -9.83 0.51 -39.44
C GLY A 31 -9.57 1.22 -38.11
N THR A 32 -8.51 2.03 -38.03
CA THR A 32 -8.20 2.82 -36.83
C THR A 32 -9.30 3.83 -36.50
N ALA A 33 -9.86 4.49 -37.52
CA ALA A 33 -10.95 5.44 -37.32
C ALA A 33 -12.24 4.76 -36.82
N LEU A 34 -12.55 3.56 -37.31
CA LEU A 34 -13.70 2.77 -36.84
C LEU A 34 -13.51 2.31 -35.39
N VAL A 35 -12.32 1.82 -35.02
CA VAL A 35 -12.01 1.43 -33.64
C VAL A 35 -12.10 2.63 -32.71
N PHE A 36 -11.52 3.77 -33.10
CA PHE A 36 -11.59 5.00 -32.33
C PHE A 36 -13.04 5.51 -32.18
N GLY A 37 -13.81 5.50 -33.26
CA GLY A 37 -15.22 5.87 -33.24
C GLY A 37 -16.07 4.95 -32.34
N LEU A 38 -15.82 3.63 -32.39
CA LEU A 38 -16.48 2.69 -31.49
C LEU A 38 -16.12 2.98 -30.02
N ARG A 39 -14.84 3.23 -29.73
CA ARG A 39 -14.38 3.50 -28.36
C ARG A 39 -14.96 4.81 -27.82
N LEU A 40 -15.13 5.84 -28.64
CA LEU A 40 -15.86 7.08 -28.29
C LEU A 40 -17.34 6.85 -27.98
N ILE A 41 -18.00 5.94 -28.70
CA ILE A 41 -19.41 5.63 -28.47
C ILE A 41 -19.59 4.85 -27.17
N THR A 42 -18.69 3.92 -26.86
CA THR A 42 -18.82 3.04 -25.69
C THR A 42 -18.29 3.66 -24.40
N ALA A 43 -17.29 4.54 -24.46
CA ALA A 43 -16.62 5.09 -23.27
C ALA A 43 -17.58 5.76 -22.27
N PRO A 44 -18.53 6.64 -22.68
CA PRO A 44 -19.46 7.26 -21.73
C PRO A 44 -20.32 6.24 -20.97
N ALA A 45 -20.73 5.17 -21.65
CA ALA A 45 -21.50 4.09 -21.02
C ALA A 45 -20.64 3.32 -20.00
N THR A 46 -19.36 3.09 -20.32
CA THR A 46 -18.42 2.46 -19.39
C THR A 46 -18.16 3.35 -18.17
N VAL A 47 -17.93 4.65 -18.35
CA VAL A 47 -17.77 5.61 -17.24
C VAL A 47 -19.02 5.63 -16.36
N SER A 48 -20.23 5.72 -16.94
CA SER A 48 -21.46 5.76 -16.16
C SER A 48 -21.71 4.46 -15.37
N ALA A 49 -21.34 3.31 -15.94
CA ALA A 49 -21.49 2.03 -15.28
C ALA A 49 -20.50 1.89 -14.11
N ALA A 50 -19.23 2.22 -14.35
CA ALA A 50 -18.20 2.21 -13.32
C ALA A 50 -18.51 3.21 -12.19
N GLY A 51 -19.00 4.40 -12.52
CA GLY A 51 -19.45 5.40 -11.54
C GLY A 51 -20.60 4.89 -10.68
N ALA A 52 -21.61 4.25 -11.29
CA ALA A 52 -22.72 3.68 -10.52
C ALA A 52 -22.28 2.53 -9.59
N GLU A 53 -21.31 1.71 -10.02
CA GLU A 53 -20.70 0.67 -9.18
C GLU A 53 -19.91 1.30 -8.02
N TYR A 54 -19.13 2.34 -8.30
CA TYR A 54 -18.36 3.08 -7.30
C TYR A 54 -19.27 3.73 -6.26
N ASP A 55 -20.31 4.44 -6.68
CA ASP A 55 -21.31 5.08 -5.81
C ASP A 55 -22.07 4.06 -4.94
N ALA A 56 -22.19 2.82 -5.42
CA ALA A 56 -22.80 1.71 -4.68
C ALA A 56 -21.84 1.05 -3.67
N GLY A 57 -20.56 1.47 -3.63
CA GLY A 57 -19.52 0.84 -2.82
C GLY A 57 -18.99 -0.47 -3.40
N GLU A 58 -19.34 -0.81 -4.64
CA GLU A 58 -18.93 -2.05 -5.33
C GLU A 58 -17.55 -1.87 -5.99
N TYR A 59 -16.56 -1.45 -5.22
CA TYR A 59 -15.25 -1.02 -5.72
C TYR A 59 -14.49 -2.11 -6.49
N ARG A 60 -14.64 -3.38 -6.09
CA ARG A 60 -14.05 -4.54 -6.80
C ARG A 60 -14.60 -4.70 -8.22
N LEU A 61 -15.81 -4.24 -8.50
CA LEU A 61 -16.40 -4.23 -9.84
C LEU A 61 -16.03 -2.95 -10.60
N ALA A 62 -16.06 -1.81 -9.91
CA ALA A 62 -15.77 -0.50 -10.49
C ALA A 62 -14.32 -0.39 -11.01
N ALA A 63 -13.34 -0.85 -10.23
CA ALA A 63 -11.92 -0.72 -10.56
C ALA A 63 -11.55 -1.31 -11.95
N PRO A 64 -11.85 -2.59 -12.27
CA PRO A 64 -11.56 -3.14 -13.59
C PRO A 64 -12.42 -2.51 -14.70
N HIS A 65 -13.55 -1.88 -14.39
CA HIS A 65 -14.36 -1.16 -15.37
C HIS A 65 -13.73 0.19 -15.74
N TYR A 66 -13.23 0.95 -14.76
CA TYR A 66 -12.41 2.14 -15.00
C TYR A 66 -11.13 1.78 -15.76
N ALA A 67 -10.46 0.68 -15.40
CA ALA A 67 -9.23 0.24 -16.07
C ALA A 67 -9.39 -0.02 -17.58
N ARG A 68 -10.60 -0.38 -18.06
CA ARG A 68 -10.87 -0.53 -19.50
C ARG A 68 -10.74 0.77 -20.29
N LEU A 69 -10.79 1.91 -19.60
CA LEU A 69 -10.63 3.25 -20.15
C LEU A 69 -9.18 3.70 -20.23
N HIS A 70 -8.24 2.93 -19.64
CA HIS A 70 -6.81 3.18 -19.79
C HIS A 70 -6.42 3.29 -21.27
N GLY A 71 -5.48 4.20 -21.56
CA GLY A 71 -5.01 4.45 -22.92
C GLY A 71 -6.06 5.03 -23.89
N PHE A 72 -7.22 5.48 -23.41
CA PHE A 72 -8.18 6.21 -24.25
C PHE A 72 -7.68 7.65 -24.55
N PRO A 73 -7.77 8.19 -25.80
CA PRO A 73 -7.19 9.50 -26.14
C PRO A 73 -8.17 10.69 -26.00
N PRO A 74 -7.68 11.95 -25.91
CA PRO A 74 -6.43 12.40 -25.27
C PRO A 74 -6.65 13.33 -24.06
N VAL A 75 -7.90 13.62 -23.70
CA VAL A 75 -8.25 14.61 -22.66
C VAL A 75 -8.30 13.90 -21.31
N GLU A 76 -7.65 14.50 -20.30
CA GLU A 76 -7.67 14.02 -18.91
C GLU A 76 -7.27 12.55 -18.75
N ARG A 77 -6.19 12.14 -19.43
CA ARG A 77 -5.70 10.73 -19.43
C ARG A 77 -5.43 10.17 -18.04
N TRP A 78 -5.17 11.03 -17.07
CA TRP A 78 -4.94 10.67 -15.67
C TRP A 78 -6.20 10.15 -14.98
N LYS A 79 -7.42 10.61 -15.35
CA LYS A 79 -8.66 10.26 -14.63
C LYS A 79 -8.96 8.79 -14.62
N ALA A 80 -8.84 8.11 -15.77
CA ALA A 80 -9.11 6.68 -15.84
C ALA A 80 -8.19 5.85 -14.93
N TYR A 81 -6.94 6.30 -14.75
CA TYR A 81 -5.99 5.70 -13.83
C TYR A 81 -6.30 6.08 -12.37
N PHE A 82 -6.63 7.35 -12.13
CA PHE A 82 -7.03 7.82 -10.80
C PHE A 82 -8.29 7.12 -10.27
N ASP A 83 -9.32 6.99 -11.11
CA ASP A 83 -10.60 6.36 -10.75
C ASP A 83 -10.41 4.86 -10.47
N SER A 84 -9.63 4.16 -11.30
CA SER A 84 -9.34 2.74 -11.08
C SER A 84 -8.46 2.53 -9.86
N GLY A 85 -7.40 3.32 -9.70
CA GLY A 85 -6.50 3.25 -8.55
C GLY A 85 -7.20 3.54 -7.23
N THR A 86 -8.07 4.57 -7.20
CA THR A 86 -8.89 4.89 -6.02
C THR A 86 -9.87 3.76 -5.70
N ALA A 87 -10.51 3.17 -6.71
CA ALA A 87 -11.39 2.01 -6.50
C ALA A 87 -10.60 0.76 -6.06
N TYR A 88 -9.37 0.56 -6.55
CA TYR A 88 -8.50 -0.52 -6.09
C TYR A 88 -8.15 -0.33 -4.60
N TYR A 89 -7.75 0.87 -4.19
CA TYR A 89 -7.47 1.23 -2.80
C TYR A 89 -8.67 0.92 -1.89
N LEU A 90 -9.86 1.42 -2.24
CA LEU A 90 -11.09 1.21 -1.46
C LEU A 90 -11.56 -0.26 -1.43
N SER A 91 -10.96 -1.12 -2.25
CA SER A 91 -11.20 -2.56 -2.26
C SER A 91 -10.06 -3.39 -1.67
N GLU A 92 -9.11 -2.73 -0.98
CA GLU A 92 -7.93 -3.35 -0.35
C GLU A 92 -7.02 -4.07 -1.36
N GLN A 93 -7.00 -3.58 -2.61
CA GLN A 93 -6.10 -4.04 -3.67
C GLN A 93 -4.93 -3.05 -3.80
N ASN A 94 -4.21 -2.83 -2.71
CA ASN A 94 -3.26 -1.71 -2.55
C ASN A 94 -2.17 -1.69 -3.62
N TRP A 95 -1.58 -2.83 -3.99
CA TRP A 95 -0.58 -2.91 -5.07
C TRP A 95 -1.11 -2.44 -6.44
N SER A 96 -2.34 -2.84 -6.80
CA SER A 96 -2.98 -2.35 -8.03
C SER A 96 -3.37 -0.88 -7.93
N ALA A 97 -3.65 -0.39 -6.72
CA ALA A 97 -3.89 1.03 -6.49
C ALA A 97 -2.63 1.86 -6.74
N LEU A 98 -1.47 1.42 -6.23
CA LEU A 98 -0.17 2.07 -6.45
C LEU A 98 0.14 2.18 -7.94
N ASP A 99 0.11 1.06 -8.67
CA ASP A 99 0.40 1.02 -10.13
C ASP A 99 -0.44 2.07 -10.90
N ASP A 100 -1.73 2.14 -10.60
CA ASP A 100 -2.65 3.05 -11.29
C ASP A 100 -2.49 4.50 -10.82
N LEU A 101 -2.33 4.75 -9.53
CA LEU A 101 -2.20 6.10 -8.98
C LEU A 101 -0.86 6.76 -9.33
N GLU A 102 0.24 5.98 -9.39
CA GLU A 102 1.52 6.44 -9.93
C GLU A 102 1.36 6.89 -11.38
N ARG A 103 0.68 6.07 -12.19
CA ARG A 103 0.43 6.41 -13.59
C ARG A 103 -0.49 7.62 -13.73
N ALA A 104 -1.44 7.80 -12.82
CA ALA A 104 -2.25 9.01 -12.76
C ALA A 104 -1.39 10.23 -12.45
N LEU A 105 -0.47 10.14 -11.49
CA LEU A 105 0.41 11.23 -11.07
C LEU A 105 1.29 11.72 -12.22
N GLU A 106 1.87 10.80 -12.99
CA GLU A 106 2.68 11.12 -14.17
C GLU A 106 1.91 11.89 -15.26
N LEU A 107 0.58 11.78 -15.28
CA LEU A 107 -0.30 12.32 -16.32
C LEU A 107 -1.13 13.51 -15.83
N ALA A 108 -1.15 13.78 -14.52
CA ALA A 108 -2.02 14.76 -13.90
C ALA A 108 -1.57 16.19 -14.25
N PRO A 109 -2.52 17.10 -14.54
CA PRO A 109 -2.23 18.53 -14.60
C PRO A 109 -2.05 19.12 -13.20
N ASP A 110 -1.42 20.30 -13.11
CA ASP A 110 -1.11 20.98 -11.84
C ASP A 110 -2.33 21.14 -10.92
N ASP A 111 -3.53 21.38 -11.47
CA ASP A 111 -4.78 21.56 -10.72
C ASP A 111 -5.36 20.27 -10.15
N ALA A 112 -4.86 19.11 -10.57
CA ALA A 112 -5.25 17.79 -10.08
C ALA A 112 -4.16 17.10 -9.25
N LEU A 113 -2.93 17.64 -9.22
CA LEU A 113 -1.78 17.00 -8.56
C LEU A 113 -2.09 16.62 -7.11
N CYS A 114 -2.67 17.54 -6.34
CA CYS A 114 -2.88 17.26 -4.92
C CYS A 114 -3.84 16.10 -4.68
N MET A 115 -4.94 16.06 -5.43
CA MET A 115 -5.91 14.97 -5.32
C MET A 115 -5.27 13.61 -5.62
N VAL A 116 -4.42 13.54 -6.65
CA VAL A 116 -3.73 12.31 -7.02
C VAL A 116 -2.66 11.93 -5.99
N GLN A 117 -1.88 12.90 -5.51
CA GLN A 117 -0.86 12.71 -4.48
C GLN A 117 -1.48 12.20 -3.18
N THR A 118 -2.60 12.76 -2.73
CA THR A 118 -3.30 12.30 -1.53
C THR A 118 -3.72 10.85 -1.65
N ASN A 119 -4.34 10.44 -2.77
CA ASN A 119 -4.78 9.06 -2.93
C ASN A 119 -3.59 8.10 -3.05
N LEU A 120 -2.49 8.51 -3.72
CA LEU A 120 -1.28 7.70 -3.82
C LEU A 120 -0.60 7.54 -2.45
N ALA A 121 -0.59 8.59 -1.61
CA ALA A 121 -0.07 8.52 -0.25
C ALA A 121 -0.90 7.54 0.61
N LEU A 122 -2.23 7.61 0.53
CA LEU A 122 -3.11 6.66 1.23
C LEU A 122 -2.90 5.20 0.76
N ALA A 123 -2.68 5.00 -0.54
CA ALA A 123 -2.39 3.68 -1.08
C ALA A 123 -1.02 3.14 -0.61
N ASN A 124 -0.02 4.01 -0.46
CA ASN A 124 1.28 3.64 0.11
C ASN A 124 1.15 3.24 1.58
N GLU A 125 0.42 4.01 2.38
CA GLU A 125 0.17 3.66 3.78
C GLU A 125 -0.54 2.31 3.93
N ALA A 126 -1.59 2.09 3.14
CA ALA A 126 -2.31 0.82 3.19
C ALA A 126 -1.48 -0.36 2.69
N ALA A 127 -0.61 -0.16 1.69
CA ALA A 127 0.36 -1.18 1.28
C ALA A 127 1.40 -1.44 2.39
N GLY A 128 1.85 -0.40 3.09
CA GLY A 128 2.70 -0.52 4.27
C GLY A 128 2.04 -1.35 5.36
N ASP A 129 0.77 -1.07 5.67
CA ASP A 129 -0.02 -1.83 6.66
C ASP A 129 -0.13 -3.32 6.29
N ASP A 130 -0.36 -3.64 5.01
CA ASP A 130 -0.39 -5.02 4.52
C ASP A 130 0.96 -5.74 4.72
N VAL A 131 2.06 -5.03 4.46
CA VAL A 131 3.42 -5.55 4.63
C VAL A 131 3.74 -5.77 6.11
N VAL A 132 3.41 -4.82 6.98
CA VAL A 132 3.56 -4.94 8.43
C VAL A 132 2.79 -6.14 8.97
N ALA A 133 1.53 -6.32 8.56
CA ALA A 133 0.74 -7.48 8.98
C ALA A 133 1.36 -8.82 8.51
N SER A 134 2.01 -8.81 7.35
CA SER A 134 2.75 -9.96 6.82
C SER A 134 4.01 -10.25 7.64
N ALA A 135 4.77 -9.21 8.00
CA ALA A 135 5.97 -9.29 8.84
C ALA A 135 5.65 -9.78 10.25
N ASP A 136 4.63 -9.22 10.90
CA ASP A 136 4.18 -9.62 12.24
C ASP A 136 3.87 -11.12 12.31
N ARG A 137 3.19 -11.65 11.28
CA ARG A 137 2.90 -13.08 11.18
C ARG A 137 4.17 -13.93 11.07
N ARG A 138 5.19 -13.46 10.35
CA ARG A 138 6.49 -14.16 10.26
C ARG A 138 7.23 -14.19 11.59
N VAL A 139 7.18 -13.09 12.35
CA VAL A 139 7.75 -13.04 13.71
C VAL A 139 7.07 -14.05 14.63
N LEU A 140 5.74 -14.12 14.61
CA LEU A 140 4.99 -15.11 15.38
C LEU A 140 5.33 -16.54 14.96
N GLU A 141 5.41 -16.81 13.66
CA GLU A 141 5.79 -18.11 13.12
C GLU A 141 7.21 -18.52 13.53
N ALA A 142 8.18 -17.58 13.48
CA ALA A 142 9.54 -17.83 13.94
C ALA A 142 9.57 -18.19 15.43
N ALA A 143 8.79 -17.49 16.26
CA ALA A 143 8.68 -17.79 17.69
C ALA A 143 8.10 -19.19 17.94
N GLU A 144 7.04 -19.58 17.22
CA GLU A 144 6.45 -20.92 17.29
C GLU A 144 7.47 -22.01 16.89
N VAL A 145 8.20 -21.78 15.79
CA VAL A 145 9.25 -22.69 15.32
C VAL A 145 10.34 -22.85 16.39
N ARG A 146 10.80 -21.78 17.04
CA ARG A 146 11.79 -21.87 18.13
C ARG A 146 11.30 -22.69 19.31
N VAL A 147 10.05 -22.51 19.72
CA VAL A 147 9.45 -23.30 20.80
C VAL A 147 9.41 -24.78 20.42
N ALA A 148 9.02 -25.11 19.19
CA ALA A 148 9.00 -26.49 18.72
C ALA A 148 10.40 -27.12 18.64
N LEU A 149 11.41 -26.37 18.17
CA LEU A 149 12.81 -26.80 18.16
C LEU A 149 13.34 -27.06 19.59
N ALA A 150 13.06 -26.15 20.53
CA ALA A 150 13.47 -26.31 21.93
C ALA A 150 12.81 -27.53 22.59
N ALA A 151 11.51 -27.74 22.35
CA ALA A 151 10.79 -28.93 22.84
C ALA A 151 11.38 -30.22 22.25
N ARG A 152 11.69 -30.24 20.95
CA ARG A 152 12.37 -31.36 20.29
C ARG A 152 13.72 -31.66 20.95
N ASP A 153 14.54 -30.64 21.17
CA ASP A 153 15.88 -30.77 21.75
C ASP A 153 15.83 -31.23 23.23
N ALA A 154 14.77 -30.85 23.95
CA ALA A 154 14.48 -31.33 25.30
C ALA A 154 13.86 -32.75 25.34
N GLY A 155 13.49 -33.32 24.18
CA GLY A 155 12.79 -34.60 24.08
C GLY A 155 11.33 -34.55 24.58
N GLU A 156 10.75 -33.35 24.63
CA GLU A 156 9.35 -33.12 24.96
C GLU A 156 8.46 -33.30 23.72
N PRO A 157 7.15 -33.55 23.89
CA PRO A 157 6.21 -33.56 22.78
C PRO A 157 6.17 -32.19 22.08
N TYR A 158 6.26 -32.18 20.76
CA TYR A 158 6.15 -30.99 19.92
C TYR A 158 5.24 -31.29 18.71
N ASP A 159 4.80 -30.23 18.03
CA ASP A 159 4.05 -30.34 16.78
C ASP A 159 5.02 -30.31 15.58
N ASP A 160 5.07 -31.41 14.84
CA ASP A 160 5.93 -31.56 13.67
C ASP A 160 5.45 -30.67 12.50
N GLU A 161 4.15 -30.34 12.43
CA GLU A 161 3.60 -29.46 11.38
C GLU A 161 4.10 -28.01 11.50
N VAL A 162 4.56 -27.61 12.69
CA VAL A 162 5.19 -26.30 12.91
C VAL A 162 6.57 -26.27 12.24
N LEU A 163 7.36 -27.34 12.40
CA LEU A 163 8.69 -27.46 11.83
C LEU A 163 8.64 -27.76 10.33
N ASP A 164 7.91 -28.79 9.91
CA ASP A 164 7.77 -29.23 8.52
C ASP A 164 6.28 -29.19 8.09
N PRO A 165 5.76 -28.01 7.72
CA PRO A 165 4.35 -27.84 7.34
C PRO A 165 3.94 -28.62 6.10
N TYR A 166 4.90 -29.00 5.25
CA TYR A 166 4.63 -29.70 3.99
C TYR A 166 4.85 -31.21 4.10
N GLY A 167 5.45 -31.69 5.20
CA GLY A 167 5.79 -33.09 5.42
C GLY A 167 6.79 -33.62 4.40
N ASP A 168 7.58 -32.75 3.79
CA ASP A 168 8.54 -33.09 2.72
C ASP A 168 10.00 -33.13 3.19
N GLY A 169 10.21 -32.93 4.50
CA GLY A 169 11.51 -32.87 5.16
C GLY A 169 12.17 -31.49 5.08
N THR A 170 11.48 -30.48 4.57
CA THR A 170 11.97 -29.08 4.60
C THR A 170 11.50 -28.41 5.88
N GLU A 171 12.32 -28.53 6.92
CA GLU A 171 12.08 -27.81 8.18
C GLU A 171 12.26 -26.30 7.97
N ARG A 172 11.37 -25.51 8.55
CA ARG A 172 11.49 -24.06 8.64
C ARG A 172 12.68 -23.66 9.50
N ASP A 173 13.38 -22.62 9.07
CA ASP A 173 14.42 -21.96 9.84
C ASP A 173 13.84 -20.68 10.49
N PRO A 174 13.80 -20.59 11.84
CA PRO A 174 13.28 -19.40 12.51
C PRO A 174 14.09 -18.14 12.21
N ASP A 175 15.41 -18.26 11.96
CA ASP A 175 16.26 -17.11 11.69
C ASP A 175 16.02 -16.60 10.25
N GLU A 176 15.73 -17.50 9.30
CA GLU A 176 15.31 -17.12 7.94
C GLU A 176 13.95 -16.38 7.95
N LEU A 177 13.00 -16.83 8.78
CA LEU A 177 11.71 -16.17 8.93
C LEU A 177 11.85 -14.76 9.50
N GLU A 178 12.74 -14.55 10.47
CA GLU A 178 13.02 -13.23 11.02
C GLU A 178 13.76 -12.30 10.06
N ASP A 179 14.71 -12.83 9.30
CA ASP A 179 15.39 -12.03 8.26
C ASP A 179 14.39 -11.56 7.19
N TRP A 180 13.42 -12.41 6.81
CA TRP A 180 12.32 -11.98 5.94
C TRP A 180 11.41 -10.95 6.61
N ALA A 181 11.08 -11.13 7.89
CA ALA A 181 10.27 -10.16 8.63
C ALA A 181 10.96 -8.78 8.70
N ARG A 182 12.27 -8.75 8.96
CA ARG A 182 13.06 -7.50 8.95
C ARG A 182 13.04 -6.83 7.58
N SER A 183 13.25 -7.60 6.51
CA SER A 183 13.16 -7.07 5.15
C SER A 183 11.76 -6.53 4.80
N ASP A 184 10.70 -7.15 5.32
CA ASP A 184 9.34 -6.66 5.15
C ASP A 184 9.13 -5.35 5.95
N PHE A 185 9.64 -5.23 7.18
CA PHE A 185 9.58 -3.98 7.95
C PHE A 185 10.32 -2.82 7.27
N ASP A 186 11.55 -3.06 6.79
CA ASP A 186 12.32 -2.08 6.02
C ASP A 186 11.52 -1.58 4.80
N PHE A 187 10.88 -2.51 4.07
CA PHE A 187 10.07 -2.17 2.91
C PHE A 187 8.78 -1.41 3.28
N ALA A 188 8.15 -1.73 4.41
CA ALA A 188 7.02 -0.96 4.91
C ALA A 188 7.43 0.48 5.28
N ALA A 189 8.61 0.65 5.90
CA ALA A 189 9.15 1.97 6.23
C ALA A 189 9.35 2.84 4.97
N ASP A 190 9.86 2.26 3.88
CA ASP A 190 9.97 2.93 2.58
C ASP A 190 8.59 3.40 2.08
N LEU A 191 7.54 2.57 2.18
CA LEU A 191 6.18 2.94 1.75
C LEU A 191 5.61 4.10 2.57
N TYR A 192 5.76 4.10 3.90
CA TYR A 192 5.30 5.22 4.74
C TYR A 192 6.12 6.50 4.48
N SER A 193 7.42 6.36 4.20
CA SER A 193 8.26 7.48 3.78
C SER A 193 7.78 8.07 2.46
N ASP A 194 7.50 7.24 1.46
CA ASP A 194 6.97 7.67 0.17
C ASP A 194 5.62 8.38 0.32
N ALA A 195 4.74 7.90 1.21
CA ALA A 195 3.48 8.57 1.53
C ALA A 195 3.69 9.98 2.11
N THR A 196 4.70 10.14 2.97
CA THR A 196 5.07 11.44 3.56
C THR A 196 5.62 12.38 2.50
N ASP A 197 6.53 11.90 1.65
CA ASP A 197 7.13 12.67 0.57
C ASP A 197 6.08 13.13 -0.45
N LEU A 198 5.13 12.28 -0.79
CA LEU A 198 4.02 12.61 -1.69
C LEU A 198 3.17 13.77 -1.18
N ARG A 199 2.94 13.84 0.14
CA ARG A 199 2.19 14.94 0.77
C ARG A 199 3.00 16.23 0.85
N ALA A 200 4.33 16.13 0.90
CA ALA A 200 5.24 17.27 0.90
C ALA A 200 5.47 17.90 -0.49
N LEU A 201 5.01 17.24 -1.57
CA LEU A 201 5.17 17.76 -2.93
C LEU A 201 4.36 19.06 -3.16
N PRO A 202 4.86 19.97 -4.02
CA PRO A 202 4.13 21.18 -4.41
C PRO A 202 2.76 20.84 -4.99
N GLY A 203 1.74 21.62 -4.62
CA GLY A 203 0.34 21.39 -5.01
C GLY A 203 -0.57 21.02 -3.84
N CYS A 204 -0.03 20.47 -2.74
CA CYS A 204 -0.79 20.08 -1.53
C CYS A 204 -0.55 20.95 -0.29
N GLU A 205 -0.03 22.18 -0.46
CA GLU A 205 0.49 23.00 0.64
C GLU A 205 -0.53 23.32 1.77
N SER A 206 -1.83 23.16 1.53
CA SER A 206 -2.89 23.44 2.50
C SER A 206 -3.28 22.27 3.43
N GLN A 207 -2.76 21.06 3.24
CA GLN A 207 -3.13 19.88 4.05
C GLN A 207 -2.03 19.37 5.01
N SER A 208 -0.92 20.11 5.16
CA SER A 208 0.36 19.58 5.62
C SER A 208 0.54 19.34 7.14
N SER A 209 -0.47 19.54 8.01
CA SER A 209 -0.27 19.36 9.46
C SER A 209 -0.82 18.03 9.98
N ALA A 210 -2.10 17.74 9.77
CA ALA A 210 -2.75 16.54 10.31
C ALA A 210 -2.39 15.25 9.56
N ALA A 211 -2.04 15.35 8.27
CA ALA A 211 -1.66 14.19 7.46
C ALA A 211 -0.19 13.78 7.68
N SER A 212 0.68 14.74 8.00
CA SER A 212 2.08 14.47 8.35
C SER A 212 2.20 13.79 9.71
N SER A 213 1.43 14.24 10.72
CA SER A 213 1.47 13.63 12.06
C SER A 213 1.03 12.16 12.08
N ALA A 214 0.09 11.76 11.22
CA ALA A 214 -0.35 10.36 11.11
C ALA A 214 0.75 9.45 10.52
N SER A 215 1.51 9.92 9.52
CA SER A 215 2.64 9.17 8.97
C SER A 215 3.83 9.13 9.93
N ASP A 216 4.14 10.24 10.62
CA ASP A 216 5.19 10.28 11.64
C ASP A 216 4.89 9.28 12.78
N ALA A 217 3.63 9.16 13.19
CA ALA A 217 3.19 8.18 14.18
C ALA A 217 3.25 6.72 13.66
N ALA A 218 3.09 6.50 12.35
CA ALA A 218 3.29 5.17 11.75
C ALA A 218 4.77 4.78 11.73
N GLN A 219 5.65 5.71 11.36
CA GLN A 219 7.10 5.52 11.39
C GLN A 219 7.62 5.29 12.82
N GLY A 220 7.17 6.08 13.80
CA GLY A 220 7.58 5.87 15.19
C GLY A 220 7.20 4.49 15.74
N ARG A 221 6.05 3.93 15.31
CA ARG A 221 5.65 2.55 15.67
C ARG A 221 6.51 1.48 14.99
N LEU A 222 6.99 1.74 13.77
CA LEU A 222 7.93 0.84 13.10
C LEU A 222 9.29 0.85 13.78
N ASP A 223 9.81 2.04 14.09
CA ASP A 223 11.09 2.20 14.79
C ASP A 223 11.06 1.50 16.17
N GLU A 224 9.92 1.55 16.87
CA GLU A 224 9.70 0.83 18.12
C GLU A 224 9.70 -0.69 17.90
N LYS A 225 9.00 -1.19 16.88
CA LYS A 225 8.98 -2.63 16.54
C LYS A 225 10.35 -3.16 16.11
N GLU A 226 11.13 -2.39 15.37
CA GLU A 226 12.50 -2.76 15.01
C GLU A 226 13.39 -2.84 16.24
N GLN A 227 13.24 -1.91 17.17
CA GLN A 227 13.95 -1.93 18.45
C GLN A 227 13.54 -3.13 19.31
N GLU A 228 12.25 -3.46 19.37
CA GLU A 228 11.74 -4.64 20.07
C GLU A 228 12.26 -5.94 19.44
N ALA A 229 12.25 -6.05 18.12
CA ALA A 229 12.79 -7.20 17.39
C ALA A 229 14.32 -7.32 17.60
N ALA A 230 15.05 -6.21 17.58
CA ALA A 230 16.48 -6.18 17.87
C ALA A 230 16.80 -6.55 19.33
N ALA A 231 15.94 -6.14 20.28
CA ALA A 231 16.07 -6.51 21.69
C ALA A 231 15.73 -7.97 21.96
N ALA A 232 14.76 -8.54 21.22
CA ALA A 232 14.40 -9.96 21.29
C ALA A 232 15.47 -10.89 20.65
N ALA A 233 16.25 -10.36 19.70
CA ALA A 233 17.36 -11.05 19.06
C ALA A 233 18.67 -11.04 19.88
N VAL A 234 18.68 -10.44 21.07
CA VAL A 234 19.82 -10.51 21.99
C VAL A 234 19.94 -11.94 22.51
N ASP A 235 21.14 -12.51 22.32
CA ASP A 235 21.58 -13.84 22.70
C ASP A 235 21.04 -14.26 24.09
N PRO A 236 20.44 -15.46 24.27
CA PRO A 236 20.04 -15.94 25.59
C PRO A 236 21.20 -16.00 26.60
N ASP A 237 22.46 -15.95 26.17
CA ASP A 237 23.64 -15.82 27.04
C ASP A 237 23.95 -14.37 27.51
N ASP A 238 23.26 -13.35 27.00
CA ASP A 238 23.42 -11.93 27.38
C ASP A 238 22.16 -11.37 28.06
N GLN A 239 21.33 -12.25 28.66
CA GLN A 239 20.35 -11.80 29.64
C GLN A 239 21.11 -11.12 30.79
N PRO A 240 20.75 -9.88 31.20
CA PRO A 240 21.28 -9.33 32.44
C PRO A 240 21.02 -10.37 33.54
N GLU A 241 22.08 -10.75 34.27
CA GLU A 241 21.99 -11.75 35.33
C GLU A 241 20.70 -11.52 36.13
N PRO A 242 19.90 -12.57 36.40
CA PRO A 242 18.66 -12.41 37.12
C PRO A 242 18.96 -11.61 38.38
N GLU A 243 18.29 -10.46 38.52
CA GLU A 243 18.54 -9.56 39.64
C GLU A 243 18.59 -10.40 40.92
N PRO A 244 19.63 -10.24 41.75
CA PRO A 244 19.81 -11.08 42.92
C PRO A 244 18.51 -11.07 43.72
N ALA A 245 17.95 -12.26 43.94
CA ALA A 245 16.66 -12.44 44.60
C ALA A 245 16.58 -11.47 45.79
N PRO A 246 15.53 -10.62 45.85
CA PRO A 246 15.57 -9.44 46.68
C PRO A 246 15.75 -9.87 48.13
N THR A 247 16.87 -9.44 48.72
CA THR A 247 17.26 -9.83 50.07
C THR A 247 16.62 -8.88 51.05
N GLY A 248 15.73 -9.39 51.89
CA GLY A 248 14.99 -8.59 52.85
C GLY A 248 13.93 -9.42 53.55
N THR A 249 13.50 -8.95 54.72
CA THR A 249 12.30 -9.47 55.36
C THR A 249 11.07 -9.18 54.48
N PRO A 250 9.98 -9.95 54.61
CA PRO A 250 8.76 -9.70 53.83
C PRO A 250 8.23 -8.26 53.92
N GLU A 251 8.42 -7.60 55.06
CA GLU A 251 8.07 -6.19 55.28
C GLU A 251 8.94 -5.22 54.47
N GLU A 252 10.24 -5.48 54.36
CA GLU A 252 11.16 -4.65 53.58
C GLU A 252 10.90 -4.80 52.07
N LEU A 253 10.53 -6.00 51.63
CA LEU A 253 10.14 -6.28 50.24
C LEU A 253 8.81 -5.61 49.87
N GLU A 254 7.85 -5.60 50.80
CA GLU A 254 6.57 -4.94 50.59
C GLU A 254 6.71 -3.41 50.60
N ALA A 255 7.56 -2.86 51.46
CA ALA A 255 7.90 -1.44 51.45
C ALA A 255 8.61 -1.00 50.17
N ALA A 256 9.55 -1.80 49.66
CA ALA A 256 10.21 -1.55 48.38
C ALA A 256 9.22 -1.58 47.21
N ARG A 257 8.31 -2.56 47.19
CA ARG A 257 7.24 -2.65 46.18
C ARG A 257 6.30 -1.43 46.24
N GLN A 258 5.96 -0.94 47.43
CA GLN A 258 5.11 0.24 47.57
C GLN A 258 5.82 1.53 47.13
N ALA A 259 7.14 1.64 47.35
CA ALA A 259 7.93 2.77 46.89
C ALA A 259 8.01 2.81 45.35
N ASP A 260 8.29 1.67 44.71
CA ASP A 260 8.31 1.52 43.26
C ASP A 260 6.95 1.88 42.63
N LEU A 261 5.86 1.36 43.18
CA LEU A 261 4.51 1.70 42.74
C LEU A 261 4.21 3.20 42.92
N ALA A 262 4.73 3.84 43.97
CA ALA A 262 4.53 5.27 44.19
C ALA A 262 5.30 6.12 43.18
N GLU A 263 6.51 5.72 42.79
CA GLU A 263 7.33 6.38 41.79
C GLU A 263 6.68 6.28 40.40
N ARG A 264 6.28 5.07 39.98
CA ARG A 264 5.58 4.85 38.71
C ARG A 264 4.25 5.60 38.62
N ASN A 265 3.51 5.68 39.73
CA ASN A 265 2.28 6.47 39.79
C ASN A 265 2.56 7.98 39.70
N ALA A 266 3.68 8.47 40.22
CA ALA A 266 4.08 9.87 40.11
C ALA A 266 4.53 10.23 38.70
N GLU A 267 5.28 9.36 38.03
CA GLU A 267 5.63 9.51 36.61
C GLU A 267 4.40 9.53 35.72
N ALA A 268 3.46 8.59 35.92
CA ALA A 268 2.20 8.54 35.17
C ALA A 268 1.27 9.75 35.45
N ALA A 269 1.40 10.39 36.61
CA ALA A 269 0.69 11.63 36.93
C ALA A 269 1.32 12.84 36.22
N ASN A 270 2.65 12.93 36.24
CA ASN A 270 3.39 14.00 35.55
C ASN A 270 3.22 13.92 34.02
N GLY A 271 3.19 12.72 33.44
CA GLY A 271 2.92 12.52 32.02
C GLY A 271 1.52 13.01 31.62
N ARG A 272 0.50 12.70 32.43
CA ARG A 272 -0.87 13.21 32.22
C ARG A 272 -0.99 14.73 32.39
N GLU A 273 -0.19 15.34 33.26
CA GLU A 273 -0.16 16.81 33.38
C GLU A 273 0.53 17.47 32.18
N GLN A 274 1.55 16.86 31.59
CA GLN A 274 2.17 17.34 30.34
C GLN A 274 1.19 17.24 29.16
N GLU A 275 0.48 16.12 29.02
CA GLU A 275 -0.50 15.88 27.95
C GLU A 275 -1.64 16.91 28.00
N LEU A 276 -2.18 17.20 29.20
CA LEU A 276 -3.22 18.21 29.40
C LEU A 276 -2.72 19.65 29.16
N GLN A 277 -1.42 19.89 29.29
CA GLN A 277 -0.82 21.19 29.07
C GLN A 277 -0.58 21.43 27.57
N GLU A 278 -0.21 20.38 26.83
CA GLU A 278 -0.12 20.39 25.37
C GLU A 278 -1.51 20.56 24.72
N GLU A 279 -2.55 19.87 25.21
CA GLU A 279 -3.94 20.03 24.75
C GLU A 279 -4.49 21.45 25.02
N ALA A 280 -4.11 22.07 26.14
CA ALA A 280 -4.54 23.43 26.48
C ALA A 280 -3.83 24.52 25.64
N ASP A 281 -2.63 24.22 25.12
CA ASP A 281 -1.89 25.12 24.23
C ASP A 281 -2.37 25.00 22.77
N GLU A 282 -2.99 23.88 22.36
CA GLU A 282 -3.63 23.71 21.03
C GLU A 282 -5.01 24.38 20.89
N ASP A 283 -5.80 24.49 21.97
CA ASP A 283 -7.13 25.10 21.95
C ASP A 283 -7.12 26.66 22.05
N GLY A 284 -5.94 27.27 22.15
CA GLY A 284 -5.75 28.72 22.34
C GLY A 284 -6.02 29.61 21.13
N ASP A 285 -6.02 29.05 19.91
CA ASP A 285 -6.12 29.81 18.65
C ASP A 285 -7.31 29.37 17.77
N GLY A 286 -8.51 29.24 18.37
CA GLY A 286 -9.74 28.85 17.67
C GLY A 286 -10.75 29.98 17.47
N GLU A 287 -10.53 30.91 16.53
CA GLU A 287 -11.59 31.82 16.06
C GLU A 287 -12.29 31.25 14.82
N GLY A 288 -13.38 30.49 15.08
CA GLY A 288 -14.61 30.34 14.31
C GLY A 288 -14.59 30.24 12.78
N GLY A 289 -15.06 29.11 12.25
CA GLY A 289 -15.48 29.04 10.85
C GLY A 289 -16.14 27.73 10.45
N GLY A 290 -17.45 27.60 10.67
CA GLY A 290 -18.25 26.54 10.08
C GLY A 290 -18.33 26.70 8.55
N GLY A 291 -18.23 25.58 7.81
CA GLY A 291 -18.29 25.59 6.36
C GLY A 291 -18.54 24.21 5.78
N SER A 292 -19.79 23.94 5.39
CA SER A 292 -20.17 22.77 4.59
C SER A 292 -19.72 22.94 3.14
N SER A 293 -19.31 21.86 2.45
CA SER A 293 -19.59 21.60 1.01
C SER A 293 -18.72 20.44 0.50
N GLN A 294 -19.33 19.34 0.05
CA GLN A 294 -19.59 18.99 -1.36
C GLN A 294 -18.51 18.10 -1.98
N ASN A 295 -18.92 16.86 -2.21
CA ASN A 295 -18.20 15.82 -2.93
C ASN A 295 -18.28 16.11 -4.43
N TRP A 296 -17.19 15.84 -5.14
CA TRP A 296 -17.09 15.79 -6.61
C TRP A 296 -16.74 14.38 -7.05
#